data_AF-A0A6I1Z6E8-F1
#
_entry.id   AF-A0A6I1Z6E8-F1
#
_cell.length_a   1.000
_cell.length_b   1.000
_cell.length_c   1.000
_cell.angle_alpha   90.00
_cell.angle_beta   90.00
_cell.angle_gamma   90.00
#
_symmetry.space_group_name_H-M   'P 1'
#
loop_
_entity.id
_entity.type
_entity.pdbx_description
1 polymer ?
#
loop_
_entity_poly.entity_id
_entity_poly.type
_entity_poly.pdbx_seq_one_letter_code
_entity_poly.pdbx_strand_id
1 'polypeptide(L)'
;MTPGFGVTLLGDAAHLMPPLGAGANLATPEGAELAESIATGPGDLDKAVRAFEEQMWARAGRWAKIAMAGLERLVSPDPAEALAHFDQVQPS
;
A
#
# COMPACT_ATOMS: atom_id res chain seq x y z
N MET A 1 -15.13 -2.63 5.09
CA MET A 1 -15.17 -2.12 6.48
C MET A 1 -15.77 -0.73 6.44
N THR A 2 -16.85 -0.48 7.17
CA THR A 2 -17.30 0.89 7.47
C THR A 2 -16.43 1.40 8.62
N PRO A 3 -15.73 2.55 8.49
CA PRO A 3 -14.94 3.10 9.59
C PRO A 3 -15.83 3.41 10.78
N GLY A 4 -15.35 3.11 11.99
CA GLY A 4 -15.98 3.61 13.22
C GLY A 4 -15.65 5.10 13.37
N PHE A 5 -16.62 5.91 13.77
CA PHE A 5 -16.44 7.36 13.97
C PHE A 5 -15.12 7.67 14.71
N GLY A 6 -14.27 8.51 14.11
CA GLY A 6 -13.01 8.97 14.70
C GLY A 6 -11.85 7.98 14.76
N VAL A 7 -11.92 6.82 14.09
CA VAL A 7 -10.81 5.85 14.05
C VAL A 7 -10.51 5.42 12.61
N THR A 8 -9.22 5.39 12.25
CA THR A 8 -8.73 4.83 10.98
C THR A 8 -7.47 3.98 11.20
N LEU A 9 -7.08 3.20 10.19
CA LEU A 9 -5.90 2.34 10.20
C LEU A 9 -4.96 2.76 9.07
N LEU A 10 -3.66 2.47 9.20
CA LEU A 10 -2.65 2.69 8.17
C LEU A 10 -1.55 1.61 8.24
N GLY A 11 -0.73 1.50 7.18
CA GLY A 11 0.33 0.51 7.09
C GLY A 11 -0.19 -0.93 7.20
N ASP A 12 0.59 -1.83 7.81
CA ASP A 12 0.23 -3.25 7.95
C ASP A 12 -1.10 -3.49 8.68
N ALA A 13 -1.51 -2.58 9.57
CA ALA A 13 -2.81 -2.66 10.24
C ALA A 13 -3.98 -2.43 9.27
N ALA A 14 -3.78 -1.61 8.24
CA ALA A 14 -4.78 -1.37 7.20
C ALA A 14 -4.69 -2.38 6.06
N HIS A 15 -3.49 -2.71 5.58
CA HIS A 15 -3.33 -3.42 4.31
C HIS A 15 -2.11 -4.34 4.28
N LEU A 16 -2.09 -5.37 5.13
CA LEU A 16 -1.03 -6.38 5.12
C LEU A 16 -0.80 -6.98 3.71
N MET A 17 0.45 -7.01 3.26
CA MET A 17 0.87 -7.51 1.95
C MET A 17 2.00 -8.54 2.05
N PRO A 18 2.25 -9.33 0.98
CA PRO A 18 3.49 -10.10 0.85
C PRO A 18 4.74 -9.28 1.16
N PRO A 19 5.74 -9.85 1.87
CA PRO A 19 6.89 -9.11 2.41
C PRO A 19 7.97 -8.82 1.35
N LEU A 20 7.58 -8.19 0.24
CA LEU A 20 8.49 -7.78 -0.85
C LEU A 20 8.84 -6.29 -0.78
N GLY A 21 8.94 -5.74 0.44
CA GLY A 21 9.43 -4.37 0.69
C GLY A 21 8.40 -3.24 0.47
N ALA A 22 7.20 -3.53 -0.02
CA ALA A 22 6.18 -2.50 -0.23
C ALA A 22 5.55 -1.97 1.08
N GLY A 23 5.25 -2.84 2.05
CA GLY A 23 4.49 -2.48 3.26
C GLY A 23 5.11 -1.36 4.09
N ALA A 24 6.36 -1.54 4.55
CA ALA A 24 7.06 -0.54 5.36
C ALA A 24 7.28 0.79 4.61
N ASN A 25 7.52 0.74 3.30
CA ASN A 25 7.72 1.93 2.47
C ASN A 25 6.42 2.73 2.28
N LEU A 26 5.26 2.09 2.40
CA LEU A 26 3.95 2.76 2.29
C LEU A 26 3.48 3.36 3.62
N ALA A 27 3.84 2.75 4.75
CA ALA A 27 3.34 3.14 6.06
C ALA A 27 3.76 4.57 6.48
N THR A 28 5.02 4.95 6.26
CA THR A 28 5.53 6.27 6.67
C THR A 28 4.91 7.43 5.86
N PRO A 29 4.85 7.37 4.52
CA PRO A 29 4.13 8.37 3.73
C PRO A 29 2.64 8.46 4.07
N GLU A 30 1.97 7.34 4.37
CA GLU A 30 0.57 7.33 4.79
C GLU A 30 0.33 8.11 6.08
N GLY A 31 1.24 7.98 7.06
CA GLY A 31 1.17 8.80 8.28
C GLY A 31 1.28 10.29 7.99
N ALA A 32 2.15 10.69 7.06
CA ALA A 32 2.30 12.09 6.67
C ALA A 32 1.06 12.61 5.91
N GLU A 33 0.54 11.85 4.95
CA GLU A 33 -0.67 12.20 4.18
C GLU A 33 -1.91 12.34 5.08
N LEU A 34 -2.08 11.44 6.07
CA LEU A 34 -3.15 11.54 7.05
C LEU A 34 -2.99 12.79 7.92
N ALA A 35 -1.79 13.06 8.43
CA ALA A 35 -1.52 14.25 9.23
C ALA A 35 -1.79 15.55 8.45
N GLU A 36 -1.38 15.62 7.18
CA GLU A 36 -1.65 16.76 6.31
C GLU A 36 -3.16 16.92 6.02
N SER A 37 -3.86 15.82 5.75
CA SER A 37 -5.31 15.82 5.48
C SER A 37 -6.10 16.34 6.69
N ILE A 38 -5.67 15.98 7.90
CA ILE A 38 -6.26 16.48 9.15
C ILE A 38 -5.94 17.97 9.36
N ALA A 39 -4.68 18.37 9.15
CA ALA A 39 -4.23 19.74 9.41
C ALA A 39 -4.82 20.77 8.44
N THR A 40 -5.09 20.36 7.19
CA THR A 40 -5.58 21.25 6.12
C THR A 40 -7.08 21.10 5.85
N GLY A 41 -7.72 20.09 6.45
CA GLY A 41 -9.12 19.76 6.22
C GLY A 41 -10.10 20.79 6.79
N PRO A 42 -11.26 21.00 6.14
CA PRO A 42 -12.26 21.96 6.57
C PRO A 42 -13.09 21.42 7.75
N GLY A 43 -12.52 21.36 8.96
CA GLY A 43 -13.21 21.11 10.24
C GLY A 43 -13.98 19.79 10.41
N ASP A 44 -14.19 19.04 9.32
CA ASP A 44 -14.88 17.76 9.24
C ASP A 44 -13.85 16.65 9.15
N LEU A 45 -13.46 16.15 10.31
CA LEU A 45 -12.44 15.12 10.46
C LEU A 45 -12.85 13.82 9.76
N ASP A 46 -14.12 13.43 9.86
CA ASP A 46 -14.63 12.19 9.25
C ASP A 46 -14.52 12.27 7.72
N LYS A 47 -14.86 13.42 7.13
CA LYS A 47 -14.70 13.63 5.70
C LYS A 47 -13.23 13.62 5.26
N ALA A 48 -12.34 14.24 6.03
CA ALA A 48 -10.91 14.25 5.73
C ALA A 48 -10.30 12.84 5.79
N VAL A 49 -10.62 12.09 6.84
CA VAL A 49 -10.18 10.70 7.01
C VAL A 49 -10.72 9.82 5.89
N ARG A 50 -11.99 9.97 5.51
CA ARG A 50 -12.57 9.19 4.42
C ARG A 50 -11.90 9.44 3.07
N ALA A 51 -11.57 10.70 2.77
CA ALA A 51 -10.83 11.04 1.55
C ALA A 51 -9.42 10.42 1.54
N PHE A 52 -8.73 10.45 2.69
CA PHE A 52 -7.44 9.78 2.87
C PHE A 52 -7.59 8.25 2.65
N GLU A 53 -8.57 7.62 3.27
CA GLU A 53 -8.80 6.17 3.15
C GLU A 53 -9.02 5.75 1.69
N GLU A 54 -9.84 6.49 0.93
CA GLU A 54 -10.09 6.20 -0.48
C GLU A 54 -8.79 6.19 -1.31
N GLN A 55 -7.89 7.15 -1.05
CA GLN A 55 -6.58 7.22 -1.72
C GLN A 55 -5.64 6.09 -1.26
N MET A 56 -5.59 5.84 0.06
CA MET A 56 -4.79 4.77 0.65
C MET A 56 -5.19 3.40 0.08
N TRP A 57 -6.49 3.07 0.05
CA TRP A 57 -6.98 1.79 -0.48
C TRP A 57 -6.68 1.61 -1.96
N ALA A 58 -6.85 2.67 -2.76
CA ALA A 58 -6.52 2.62 -4.18
C ALA A 58 -5.03 2.34 -4.41
N ARG A 59 -4.14 2.96 -3.62
CA ARG A 59 -2.69 2.71 -3.65
C ARG A 59 -2.34 1.32 -3.17
N ALA A 60 -2.88 0.91 -2.02
CA ALA A 60 -2.64 -0.41 -1.43
C ALA A 60 -3.06 -1.54 -2.38
N GLY A 61 -4.21 -1.42 -3.05
CA GLY A 61 -4.68 -2.41 -4.01
C GLY A 61 -3.77 -2.59 -5.23
N ARG A 62 -3.04 -1.54 -5.66
CA ARG A 62 -2.03 -1.67 -6.72
C ARG A 62 -0.80 -2.43 -6.22
N TRP A 63 -0.29 -2.06 -5.06
CA TRP A 63 0.89 -2.68 -4.46
C TRP A 63 0.65 -4.14 -4.07
N ALA A 64 -0.54 -4.48 -3.55
CA ALA A 64 -0.89 -5.85 -3.22
C ALA A 64 -0.83 -6.77 -4.46
N LYS A 65 -1.34 -6.30 -5.61
CA LYS A 65 -1.27 -7.05 -6.87
C LYS A 65 0.18 -7.25 -7.34
N ILE A 66 0.99 -6.20 -7.27
CA ILE A 66 2.40 -6.25 -7.66
C ILE A 66 3.17 -7.22 -6.75
N ALA A 67 3.00 -7.08 -5.43
CA ALA A 67 3.69 -7.91 -4.45
C ALA A 67 3.26 -9.37 -4.54
N MET A 68 1.97 -9.65 -4.79
CA MET A 68 1.50 -11.02 -4.97
C MET A 68 2.09 -11.65 -6.24
N ALA A 69 2.04 -10.95 -7.38
CA ALA A 69 2.62 -11.45 -8.61
C ALA A 69 4.14 -11.64 -8.52
N GLY A 70 4.83 -10.78 -7.78
CA GLY A 70 6.25 -10.94 -7.46
C GLY A 70 6.51 -12.19 -6.62
N LEU A 71 5.69 -12.41 -5.59
CA LEU A 71 5.80 -13.56 -4.71
C LEU A 71 5.57 -14.87 -5.48
N GLU A 72 4.53 -14.93 -6.31
CA GLU A 72 4.20 -16.09 -7.16
C GLU A 72 5.38 -16.50 -8.04
N ARG A 73 6.10 -15.54 -8.63
CA ARG A 73 7.31 -15.80 -9.42
C ARG A 73 8.47 -16.30 -8.55
N LEU A 74 8.68 -15.68 -7.38
CA LEU A 74 9.79 -16.04 -6.49
C LEU A 74 9.65 -17.43 -5.88
N VAL A 75 8.41 -17.89 -5.64
CA VAL A 75 8.14 -19.22 -5.06
C VAL A 75 7.77 -20.26 -6.12
N SER A 76 7.89 -19.90 -7.40
CA SER A 76 7.64 -20.81 -8.53
C SER A 76 8.62 -22.00 -8.51
N PRO A 77 8.19 -23.18 -8.98
CA PRO A 77 9.11 -24.30 -9.22
C PRO A 77 10.22 -23.97 -10.24
N ASP A 78 10.03 -22.95 -11.08
CA ASP A 78 11.03 -22.47 -12.03
C ASP A 78 11.55 -21.07 -11.64
N PRO A 79 12.72 -20.97 -10.99
CA PRO A 79 13.28 -19.69 -10.56
C PRO A 79 13.84 -18.84 -11.72
N ALA A 80 14.01 -19.42 -12.92
CA ALA A 80 14.56 -18.69 -14.07
C ALA A 80 13.59 -17.62 -14.59
N GLU A 81 12.28 -17.83 -14.47
CA GLU A 81 11.28 -16.84 -14.86
C GLU A 81 11.39 -15.54 -14.05
N ALA A 82 11.74 -15.64 -12.76
CA ALA A 82 11.92 -14.47 -11.90
C ALA A 82 13.15 -13.64 -12.34
N LEU A 83 14.27 -14.29 -12.67
CA LEU A 83 15.46 -13.61 -13.20
C LEU A 83 15.19 -13.00 -14.59
N ALA A 84 14.56 -13.76 -15.50
CA ALA A 84 14.24 -13.27 -16.84
C ALA A 84 13.32 -12.05 -16.79
N HIS A 85 12.37 -12.00 -15.84
CA HIS A 85 11.58 -10.80 -15.62
C HIS A 85 12.42 -9.64 -15.10
N PHE A 86 13.31 -9.88 -14.13
CA PHE A 86 14.18 -8.85 -13.57
C PHE A 86 15.03 -8.16 -14.65
N ASP A 87 15.66 -8.93 -15.54
CA ASP A 87 16.47 -8.41 -16.65
C ASP A 87 15.65 -7.54 -17.62
N GLN A 88 14.35 -7.81 -17.79
CA GLN A 88 13.46 -6.97 -18.60
C GLN A 88 13.14 -5.63 -17.95
N VAL A 89 12.97 -5.58 -16.62
CA VAL A 89 12.59 -4.36 -15.89
C VAL A 89 13.80 -3.49 -15.54
N GLN A 90 14.96 -4.11 -15.35
CA GLN A 90 16.24 -3.47 -15.02
C GLN A 90 17.34 -4.02 -15.95
N PRO A 91 17.36 -3.61 -17.22
CA PRO A 91 18.44 -3.98 -18.12
C PRO A 91 19.76 -3.39 -17.61
N SER A 92 20.79 -4.23 -17.54
CA SER A 92 22.17 -3.86 -17.19
C SER A 92 22.84 -2.97 -18.22
#